data_AF-A0A3B0WI30-F1
#
_entry.id   AF-A0A3B0WI30-F1
#
_cell.length_a   1.000
_cell.length_b   1.000
_cell.length_c   1.000
_cell.angle_alpha   90.00
_cell.angle_beta   90.00
_cell.angle_gamma   90.00
#
_symmetry.space_group_name_H-M   'P 1'
#
loop_
_entity.id
_entity.type
_entity.pdbx_description
1 polymer ?
#
loop_
_entity_poly.entity_id
_entity_poly.type
_entity_poly.pdbx_seq_one_letter_code
_entity_poly.pdbx_strand_id
1 'polypeptide(L)'
;MTSDNIIRFRRLSRDQAEILIHEISRDSKRVVLSRHAKERMIERRVTFKEVIVCLDRFTFFEEPSWSTTHHGGYRMTIEARSTDHYLRIGLSLNNDTDAEDGEDNYILIITVIDI
;
A
#
# COMPACT_ATOMS: atom_id res chain seq x y z
N MET A 1 -10.54 24.83 -30.89
CA MET A 1 -9.67 24.81 -29.70
C MET A 1 -10.19 23.69 -28.81
N THR A 2 -9.62 22.50 -28.97
CA THR A 2 -10.03 21.31 -28.24
C THR A 2 -9.39 21.40 -26.87
N SER A 3 -10.21 21.59 -25.83
CA SER A 3 -9.76 21.54 -24.44
C SER A 3 -9.37 20.10 -24.13
N ASP A 4 -8.08 19.81 -24.21
CA ASP A 4 -7.50 18.56 -23.73
C ASP A 4 -7.67 18.49 -22.20
N ASN A 5 -8.78 17.88 -21.77
CA ASN A 5 -9.01 17.46 -20.38
C ASN A 5 -8.09 16.27 -20.06
N ILE A 6 -6.79 16.51 -20.05
CA ILE A 6 -5.80 15.54 -19.59
C ILE A 6 -5.78 15.66 -18.06
N ILE A 7 -6.45 14.71 -17.39
CA ILE A 7 -6.28 14.51 -15.95
C ILE A 7 -4.82 14.09 -15.72
N ARG A 8 -3.97 15.04 -15.33
CA ARG A 8 -2.59 14.78 -14.93
C ARG A 8 -2.60 14.14 -13.55
N PHE A 9 -2.66 12.82 -13.47
CA PHE A 9 -2.34 12.12 -12.23
C PHE A 9 -0.86 12.37 -11.92
N ARG A 10 -0.56 13.02 -10.79
CA ARG A 10 0.81 13.30 -10.34
C ARG A 10 1.52 11.98 -10.07
N ARG A 11 2.28 11.47 -11.04
CA ARG A 11 3.03 10.21 -10.95
C ARG A 11 3.76 10.11 -9.61
N LEU A 12 3.43 9.08 -8.83
CA LEU A 12 4.16 8.72 -7.62
C LEU A 12 5.41 7.94 -8.03
N SER A 13 6.59 8.44 -7.67
CA SER A 13 7.84 7.70 -7.90
C SER A 13 8.03 6.60 -6.86
N ARG A 14 8.89 5.62 -7.18
CA ARG A 14 9.31 4.55 -6.28
C ARG A 14 9.78 5.09 -4.93
N ASP A 15 10.70 6.04 -4.94
CA ASP A 15 11.30 6.61 -3.72
C ASP A 15 10.28 7.38 -2.88
N GLN A 16 9.36 8.10 -3.53
CA GLN A 16 8.26 8.79 -2.82
C GLN A 16 7.28 7.80 -2.19
N ALA A 17 6.96 6.70 -2.88
CA ALA A 17 6.09 5.66 -2.33
C ALA A 17 6.75 4.97 -1.13
N GLU A 18 8.05 4.71 -1.20
CA GLU A 18 8.82 4.12 -0.09
C GLU A 18 8.79 5.00 1.16
N ILE A 19 9.04 6.31 1.00
CA ILE A 19 8.95 7.30 2.09
C ILE A 19 7.55 7.29 2.71
N LEU A 20 6.50 7.35 1.88
CA LEU A 20 5.11 7.37 2.36
C LEU A 20 4.73 6.07 3.08
N ILE A 21 5.15 4.91 2.57
CA ILE A 21 4.86 3.62 3.24
C ILE A 21 5.51 3.59 4.62
N HIS A 22 6.78 4.01 4.73
CA HIS A 22 7.47 4.08 6.02
C HIS A 22 6.86 5.09 6.98
N GLU A 23 6.38 6.23 6.48
CA GLU A 23 5.74 7.24 7.32
C GLU A 23 4.38 6.75 7.85
N ILE A 24 3.52 6.25 6.97
CA ILE A 24 2.16 5.82 7.31
C ILE A 24 2.19 4.59 8.22
N SER A 25 3.09 3.63 7.96
CA SER A 25 3.15 2.37 8.73
C SER A 25 3.62 2.54 10.18
N ARG A 26 4.22 3.68 10.53
CA ARG A 26 4.56 4.01 11.93
C ARG A 26 3.33 4.16 12.81
N ASP A 27 2.21 4.59 12.24
CA ASP A 27 0.90 4.54 12.90
C ASP A 27 0.08 3.39 12.31
N SER A 28 0.06 2.26 13.02
CA SER A 28 -0.65 1.06 12.57
C SER A 28 -2.16 1.26 12.39
N LYS A 29 -2.76 2.33 12.97
CA LYS A 29 -4.17 2.69 12.72
C LYS A 29 -4.41 3.15 11.28
N ARG A 30 -3.37 3.64 10.60
CA ARG A 30 -3.41 4.07 9.19
C ARG A 30 -3.10 2.92 8.22
N VAL A 31 -2.94 1.70 8.72
CA VAL A 31 -2.81 0.48 7.92
C VAL A 31 -4.10 -0.32 8.00
N VAL A 32 -4.91 -0.25 6.96
CA VAL A 32 -6.22 -0.87 6.88
C VAL A 32 -6.13 -2.18 6.12
N LEU A 33 -6.75 -3.24 6.64
CA LEU A 33 -6.83 -4.53 5.96
C LEU A 33 -8.16 -4.68 5.22
N SER A 34 -8.10 -4.99 3.92
CA SER A 34 -9.28 -5.40 3.18
C SER A 34 -9.84 -6.73 3.73
N ARG A 35 -11.11 -7.05 3.44
CA ARG A 35 -11.68 -8.35 3.79
C ARG A 35 -10.86 -9.50 3.19
N HIS A 36 -10.47 -9.36 1.92
CA HIS A 36 -9.69 -10.38 1.22
C HIS A 36 -8.33 -10.60 1.90
N ALA A 37 -7.61 -9.53 2.26
CA ALA A 37 -6.35 -9.63 2.99
C ALA A 37 -6.52 -10.37 4.33
N LYS A 38 -7.56 -10.04 5.11
CA LYS A 38 -7.85 -10.71 6.39
C LYS A 38 -8.07 -12.22 6.20
N GLU A 39 -8.85 -12.62 5.20
CA GLU A 39 -9.09 -14.02 4.88
C GLU A 39 -7.78 -14.74 4.53
N ARG A 40 -6.96 -14.14 3.64
CA ARG A 40 -5.67 -14.73 3.24
C ARG A 40 -4.70 -14.86 4.42
N MET A 41 -4.66 -13.86 5.31
CA MET A 41 -3.82 -13.87 6.51
C MET A 41 -4.24 -14.98 7.48
N ILE A 42 -5.55 -15.15 7.72
CA ILE A 42 -6.08 -16.22 8.60
C ILE A 42 -5.70 -17.60 8.06
N GLU A 43 -5.89 -17.85 6.75
CA GLU A 43 -5.53 -19.12 6.10
C GLU A 43 -4.05 -19.47 6.26
N ARG A 44 -3.18 -18.45 6.24
CA ARG A 44 -1.71 -18.60 6.25
C ARG A 44 -1.10 -18.40 7.63
N ARG A 45 -1.91 -18.12 8.66
CA ARG A 45 -1.44 -17.79 10.01
C ARG A 45 -0.49 -16.58 10.07
N VAL A 46 -0.66 -15.65 9.14
CA VAL A 46 0.09 -14.40 9.11
C VAL A 46 -0.57 -13.39 10.04
N THR A 47 0.21 -12.80 10.93
CA THR A 47 -0.28 -11.80 11.88
C THR A 47 -0.22 -10.39 11.31
N PHE A 48 -1.03 -9.48 11.85
CA PHE A 48 -0.96 -8.07 11.47
C PHE A 48 0.39 -7.44 11.82
N LYS A 49 1.02 -7.88 12.91
CA LYS A 49 2.36 -7.42 13.31
C LYS A 49 3.41 -7.73 12.23
N GLU A 50 3.32 -8.90 11.62
CA GLU A 50 4.24 -9.28 10.54
C GLU A 50 4.04 -8.43 9.30
N VAL A 51 2.79 -8.11 8.95
CA VAL A 51 2.49 -7.14 7.88
C VAL A 51 3.13 -5.79 8.17
N ILE A 52 3.00 -5.27 9.40
CA ILE A 52 3.64 -4.00 9.79
C ILE A 52 5.16 -4.07 9.69
N VAL A 53 5.80 -5.14 10.16
CA VAL A 53 7.25 -5.34 10.02
C VAL A 53 7.67 -5.37 8.56
N CYS A 54 6.89 -6.02 7.70
CA CYS A 54 7.13 -6.05 6.27
C CYS A 54 6.99 -4.67 5.59
N LEU A 55 6.16 -3.77 6.11
CA LEU A 55 6.08 -2.38 5.61
C LEU A 55 7.29 -1.52 6.00
N ASP A 56 8.02 -1.88 7.07
CA ASP A 56 9.26 -1.21 7.48
C ASP A 56 10.44 -1.58 6.59
N ARG A 57 10.46 -2.81 6.04
CA ARG A 57 11.59 -3.33 5.26
C ARG A 57 11.12 -4.22 4.12
N PHE A 58 11.11 -3.67 2.91
CA PHE A 58 10.63 -4.38 1.73
C PHE A 58 11.41 -4.04 0.46
N THR A 59 11.15 -4.83 -0.58
CA THR A 59 11.49 -4.52 -1.97
C THR A 59 10.24 -4.47 -2.81
N PHE A 60 10.17 -3.58 -3.81
CA PHE A 60 9.07 -3.57 -4.75
C PHE A 60 9.14 -4.78 -5.69
N PHE A 61 8.08 -5.58 -5.71
CA PHE A 61 7.83 -6.59 -6.75
C PHE A 61 7.13 -5.94 -7.96
N GLU A 62 6.17 -5.06 -7.70
CA GLU A 62 5.52 -4.19 -8.69
C GLU A 62 5.57 -2.74 -8.20
N GLU A 63 6.04 -1.84 -9.07
CA GLU A 63 6.17 -0.42 -8.76
C GLU A 63 4.80 0.29 -8.64
N PRO A 64 4.75 1.46 -7.97
CA PRO A 64 3.54 2.27 -7.88
C PRO A 64 2.92 2.58 -9.24
N SER A 65 1.67 2.17 -9.41
CA SER A 65 0.87 2.44 -10.60
C SER A 65 -0.49 3.00 -10.20
N TRP A 66 -0.92 4.06 -10.88
CA TRP A 66 -2.24 4.63 -10.61
C TRP A 66 -3.32 3.66 -11.10
N SER A 67 -4.28 3.35 -10.23
CA SER A 67 -5.40 2.48 -10.54
C SER A 67 -6.69 3.16 -10.15
N THR A 68 -7.65 3.22 -11.07
CA THR A 68 -9.02 3.67 -10.79
C THR A 68 -9.86 2.59 -10.10
N THR A 69 -9.37 1.35 -10.04
CA THR A 69 -10.08 0.23 -9.40
C THR A 69 -9.98 0.31 -7.87
N HIS A 70 -11.11 0.14 -7.18
CA HIS A 70 -11.26 0.24 -5.71
C HIS A 70 -10.87 1.60 -5.12
N HIS A 71 -11.67 2.63 -5.42
CA HIS A 71 -11.59 4.00 -4.84
C HIS A 71 -10.49 4.93 -5.36
N GLY A 72 -9.69 4.50 -6.35
CA GLY A 72 -8.59 5.33 -6.84
C GLY A 72 -7.39 5.27 -5.89
N GLY A 73 -6.18 5.26 -6.45
CA GLY A 73 -4.96 5.29 -5.66
C GLY A 73 -3.78 4.65 -6.36
N TYR A 74 -2.62 4.74 -5.71
CA TYR A 74 -1.40 4.10 -6.18
C TYR A 74 -1.30 2.68 -5.66
N ARG A 75 -1.42 1.71 -6.57
CA ARG A 75 -1.25 0.29 -6.27
C ARG A 75 0.18 -0.14 -6.50
N MET A 76 0.64 -1.04 -5.66
CA MET A 76 1.95 -1.66 -5.75
C MET A 76 1.94 -3.00 -5.03
N THR A 77 2.96 -3.80 -5.33
CA THR A 77 3.19 -5.07 -4.66
C THR A 77 4.59 -5.04 -4.08
N ILE A 78 4.69 -5.34 -2.80
CA ILE A 78 5.97 -5.41 -2.09
C ILE A 78 6.27 -6.84 -1.66
N GLU A 79 7.55 -7.14 -1.50
CA GLU A 79 8.04 -8.38 -0.89
C GLU A 79 8.90 -8.07 0.31
N ALA A 80 8.72 -8.83 1.38
CA ALA A 80 9.44 -8.64 2.61
C ALA A 80 9.45 -9.90 3.45
N ARG A 81 10.47 -10.04 4.29
CA ARG A 81 10.62 -11.16 5.22
C ARG A 81 10.22 -10.73 6.63
N SER A 82 9.24 -11.42 7.21
CA SER A 82 8.97 -11.37 8.65
C SER A 82 9.84 -12.40 9.39
N THR A 83 9.63 -12.55 10.70
CA THR A 83 10.30 -13.60 11.48
C THR A 83 10.02 -15.00 10.94
N ASP A 84 8.76 -15.25 10.56
CA ASP A 84 8.26 -16.59 10.27
C ASP A 84 7.83 -16.79 8.80
N HIS A 85 7.63 -15.71 8.04
CA HIS A 85 7.06 -15.75 6.69
C HIS A 85 7.86 -14.90 5.69
N TYR A 86 7.79 -15.27 4.41
CA TYR A 86 8.23 -14.42 3.31
C TYR A 86 6.98 -13.95 2.56
N LEU A 87 6.64 -12.68 2.72
CA LEU A 87 5.34 -12.16 2.32
C LEU A 87 5.45 -11.35 1.03
N ARG A 88 4.55 -11.65 0.08
CA ARG A 88 4.18 -10.76 -1.01
C ARG A 88 2.87 -10.05 -0.66
N ILE A 89 2.90 -8.73 -0.58
CA ILE A 89 1.80 -7.90 -0.09
C ILE A 89 1.37 -6.95 -1.19
N GLY A 90 0.13 -7.10 -1.66
CA GLY A 90 -0.49 -6.14 -2.57
C GLY A 90 -1.15 -5.03 -1.76
N LEU A 91 -0.82 -3.78 -2.04
CA LEU A 91 -1.32 -2.62 -1.29
C LEU A 91 -1.71 -1.45 -2.19
N SER A 92 -2.53 -0.55 -1.66
CA SER A 92 -2.86 0.73 -2.26
C SER A 92 -2.53 1.86 -1.29
N LEU A 93 -1.88 2.90 -1.79
CA LEU A 93 -1.75 4.18 -1.12
C LEU A 93 -2.89 5.08 -1.59
N ASN A 94 -3.71 5.53 -0.65
CA ASN A 94 -4.54 6.69 -0.89
C ASN A 94 -3.69 7.94 -0.59
N ASN A 95 -3.59 8.83 -1.56
CA ASN A 95 -2.98 10.14 -1.40
C ASN A 95 -4.05 11.21 -1.60
N ASP A 96 -4.80 11.52 -0.53
CA ASP A 96 -5.66 12.69 -0.60
C ASP A 96 -4.79 13.94 -0.40
N THR A 97 -4.23 14.44 -1.51
CA THR A 97 -3.32 15.60 -1.49
C THR A 97 -4.03 16.92 -1.15
N ASP A 98 -5.35 16.91 -1.01
CA ASP A 98 -6.15 18.06 -0.60
C ASP A 98 -6.43 18.07 0.92
N ALA A 99 -5.96 17.05 1.66
CA ALA A 99 -6.05 17.02 3.12
C ALA A 99 -5.05 17.99 3.77
N GLU A 100 -5.56 18.99 4.50
CA GLU A 100 -4.77 20.09 5.08
C GLU A 100 -3.61 19.63 5.99
N ASP A 101 -3.70 18.43 6.57
CA ASP A 101 -2.73 17.92 7.56
C ASP A 101 -2.10 16.56 7.20
N GLY A 102 -2.38 15.99 6.02
CA GLY A 102 -1.87 14.69 5.62
C GLY A 102 -2.36 13.50 6.47
N GLU A 103 -3.30 13.71 7.40
CA GLU A 103 -3.94 12.68 8.24
C GLU A 103 -4.79 11.67 7.43
N ASP A 104 -5.18 12.02 6.20
CA ASP A 104 -6.01 11.16 5.35
C ASP A 104 -5.22 10.12 4.54
N ASN A 105 -3.88 10.13 4.57
CA ASN A 105 -3.13 9.08 3.87
C ASN A 105 -3.21 7.77 4.66
N TYR A 106 -3.59 6.69 3.99
CA TYR A 106 -3.60 5.36 4.59
C TYR A 106 -3.07 4.31 3.60
N ILE A 107 -2.55 3.23 4.16
CA ILE A 107 -2.20 2.03 3.41
C ILE A 107 -3.38 1.08 3.49
N LEU A 108 -3.95 0.72 2.34
CA LEU A 108 -4.90 -0.38 2.25
C LEU A 108 -4.18 -1.65 1.80
N ILE A 109 -4.12 -2.65 2.67
CA ILE A 109 -3.64 -3.98 2.31
C ILE A 109 -4.75 -4.71 1.56
N ILE A 110 -4.52 -4.97 0.27
CA ILE A 110 -5.47 -5.62 -0.63
C ILE A 110 -5.37 -7.14 -0.48
N THR A 111 -4.14 -7.67 -0.48
CA THR A 111 -3.89 -9.12 -0.37
C THR A 111 -2.55 -9.41 0.30
N VAL A 112 -2.42 -10.60 0.86
CA VAL A 112 -1.19 -11.12 1.48
C VAL A 112 -0.98 -12.55 0.99
N ILE A 113 0.21 -12.84 0.48
CA ILE A 113 0.61 -14.17 0.03
C ILE A 113 1.89 -14.51 0.78
N ASP A 114 1.96 -15.70 1.35
CA ASP A 114 3.19 -16.28 1.88
C ASP A 114 3.81 -17.15 0.77
N ILE A 115 5.08 -16.89 0.43
CA ILE A 115 5.77 -17.40 -0.77
C ILE A 115 7.05 -18.18 -0.43
#